data_AF-A0AAU1KC99-F1
#
_entry.id   AF-A0AAU1KC99-F1
#
_cell.length_a   1.000
_cell.length_b   1.000
_cell.length_c   1.000
_cell.angle_alpha   90.00
_cell.angle_beta   90.00
_cell.angle_gamma   90.00
#
_symmetry.space_group_name_H-M   'P 1'
#
loop_
_entity.id
_entity.type
_entity.pdbx_description
1 polymer ?
#
loop_
_entity_poly.entity_id
_entity_poly.type
_entity_poly.pdbx_seq_one_letter_code
_entity_poly.pdbx_strand_id
1 'polypeptide(L)'
;MPQISHRRTRAAATAVAAATLALTAAPSATAAESAAQAPRLSVLTYNVFLMSKNLYPNWGQDHRAAEIPRASFFQGHDVVVLQEAFDNGASDALQANSAAQYPYQTPVVGRSKSGWDATGGSYSTTTPEDGGVTILSKWPILRKEQVVYKDACGADWWSNKGFAYVVLNVNGAKVHVVGTHAQSTDPGCGAGEAAQMRSRQFKNIDAFLDAKNIPANEQVIVAGDMNVDSRTPEYASMLADADLAGADTRTGHPYSFDTAQNSIANYRYPTDPREDLDYVLYRKGNARPAGWENNVVKEESTPWTVSSWGKSYTYSNLSDHYPVIGR
;
A
#
# COMPACT_ATOMS: atom_id res chain seq x y z
N MET A 1 -98.77 65.09 -0.77
CA MET A 1 -99.52 64.88 -2.04
C MET A 1 -98.65 65.38 -3.19
N PRO A 2 -98.72 64.76 -4.38
CA PRO A 2 -97.69 63.96 -5.11
C PRO A 2 -96.66 64.85 -5.87
N GLN A 3 -95.59 64.44 -6.58
CA GLN A 3 -95.25 63.27 -7.39
C GLN A 3 -93.71 63.04 -7.47
N ILE A 4 -93.33 61.76 -7.51
CA ILE A 4 -92.36 61.06 -8.38
C ILE A 4 -91.30 61.90 -9.14
N SER A 5 -90.01 61.60 -8.91
CA SER A 5 -89.02 61.53 -9.99
C SER A 5 -87.89 60.52 -9.70
N HIS A 6 -87.50 59.81 -10.75
CA HIS A 6 -86.62 58.65 -10.77
C HIS A 6 -85.15 58.95 -10.39
N ARG A 7 -84.49 58.04 -9.66
CA ARG A 7 -83.03 57.93 -9.69
C ARG A 7 -82.56 56.49 -9.88
N ARG A 8 -81.63 56.39 -10.82
CA ARG A 8 -81.00 55.21 -11.40
C ARG A 8 -80.19 54.44 -10.37
N THR A 9 -80.33 53.12 -10.42
CA THR A 9 -79.48 52.12 -9.79
C THR A 9 -78.03 52.21 -10.30
N ARG A 10 -77.07 52.37 -9.39
CA ARG A 10 -75.66 52.00 -9.60
C ARG A 10 -75.29 51.04 -8.47
N ALA A 11 -75.19 49.76 -8.79
CA ALA A 11 -74.60 48.76 -7.92
C ALA A 11 -73.07 48.95 -7.92
N ALA A 12 -72.50 49.23 -6.75
CA ALA A 12 -71.07 49.21 -6.52
C ALA A 12 -70.68 47.76 -6.22
N ALA A 13 -69.92 47.13 -7.12
CA ALA A 13 -69.31 45.83 -6.90
C ALA A 13 -68.04 46.01 -6.05
N THR A 14 -68.04 45.45 -4.85
CA THR A 14 -66.87 45.28 -4.00
C THR A 14 -66.00 44.15 -4.56
N ALA A 15 -64.85 44.51 -5.15
CA ALA A 15 -63.84 43.55 -5.57
C ALA A 15 -62.96 43.17 -4.37
N VAL A 16 -63.05 41.90 -3.95
CA VAL A 16 -62.11 41.28 -3.01
C VAL A 16 -60.89 40.86 -3.82
N ALA A 17 -59.76 41.55 -3.64
CA ALA A 17 -58.48 41.13 -4.22
C ALA A 17 -57.92 39.97 -3.40
N ALA A 18 -58.02 38.75 -3.93
CA ALA A 18 -57.29 37.59 -3.42
C ALA A 18 -55.82 37.70 -3.87
N ALA A 19 -54.91 37.93 -2.94
CA ALA A 19 -53.48 37.86 -3.18
C ALA A 19 -53.07 36.38 -3.35
N THR A 20 -52.90 35.93 -4.59
CA THR A 20 -52.27 34.66 -4.89
C THR A 20 -50.77 34.77 -4.63
N LEU A 21 -50.30 34.20 -3.51
CA LEU A 21 -48.89 33.87 -3.33
C LEU A 21 -48.50 32.78 -4.33
N ALA A 22 -47.85 33.18 -5.42
CA ALA A 22 -47.13 32.25 -6.27
C ALA A 22 -45.89 31.77 -5.50
N LEU A 23 -45.97 30.59 -4.87
CA LEU A 23 -44.78 29.86 -4.45
C LEU A 23 -44.04 29.42 -5.70
N THR A 24 -43.01 30.18 -6.09
CA THR A 24 -41.97 29.68 -6.99
C THR A 24 -41.25 28.54 -6.28
N ALA A 25 -41.64 27.30 -6.55
CA ALA A 25 -40.86 26.14 -6.17
C ALA A 25 -39.52 26.25 -6.90
N ALA A 26 -38.48 26.64 -6.17
CA ALA A 26 -37.12 26.51 -6.63
C ALA A 26 -36.90 25.04 -7.01
N PRO A 27 -36.25 24.73 -8.14
CA PRO A 27 -35.93 23.35 -8.47
C PRO A 27 -35.11 22.80 -7.31
N SER A 28 -35.67 21.82 -6.60
CA SER A 28 -34.92 21.02 -5.64
C SER A 28 -33.77 20.43 -6.44
N ALA A 29 -32.56 20.94 -6.20
CA ALA A 29 -31.35 20.30 -6.65
C ALA A 29 -31.38 18.91 -6.01
N THR A 30 -31.79 17.91 -6.79
CA THR A 30 -31.42 16.53 -6.51
C THR A 30 -29.91 16.46 -6.70
N ALA A 31 -29.18 16.91 -5.68
CA ALA A 31 -27.87 16.40 -5.40
C ALA A 31 -28.07 14.93 -5.03
N ALA A 32 -28.28 14.11 -6.05
CA ALA A 32 -27.73 12.77 -6.01
C ALA A 32 -26.22 13.02 -5.92
N GLU A 33 -25.71 13.08 -4.69
CA GLU A 33 -24.35 12.65 -4.44
C GLU A 33 -24.29 11.24 -5.01
N SER A 34 -23.88 11.15 -6.28
CA SER A 34 -23.24 9.95 -6.78
C SER A 34 -22.15 9.71 -5.76
N ALA A 35 -22.37 8.75 -4.86
CA ALA A 35 -21.35 8.30 -3.93
C ALA A 35 -20.10 8.10 -4.80
N ALA A 36 -19.11 9.00 -4.65
CA ALA A 36 -17.97 9.02 -5.55
C ALA A 36 -17.37 7.63 -5.44
N GLN A 37 -17.44 6.86 -6.53
CA GLN A 37 -16.99 5.48 -6.52
C GLN A 37 -15.54 5.51 -6.07
N ALA A 38 -15.23 4.76 -5.01
CA ALA A 38 -13.91 4.81 -4.42
C ALA A 38 -12.85 4.57 -5.53
N PRO A 39 -11.80 5.41 -5.62
CA PRO A 39 -10.92 5.43 -6.78
C PRO A 39 -10.28 4.07 -7.02
N ARG A 40 -10.18 3.60 -8.27
CA ARG A 40 -9.48 2.34 -8.55
C ARG A 40 -7.99 2.62 -8.73
N LEU A 41 -7.16 2.11 -7.82
CA LEU A 41 -5.70 2.28 -7.86
C LEU A 41 -5.02 1.06 -8.47
N SER A 42 -3.90 1.29 -9.15
CA SER A 42 -2.88 0.26 -9.36
C SER A 42 -1.78 0.41 -8.31
N VAL A 43 -1.52 -0.66 -7.56
CA VAL A 43 -0.50 -0.68 -6.50
C VAL A 43 0.50 -1.78 -6.77
N LEU A 44 1.78 -1.43 -6.83
CA LEU A 44 2.89 -2.37 -6.91
C LEU A 44 3.44 -2.62 -5.50
N THR A 45 3.68 -3.88 -5.14
CA THR A 45 4.57 -4.24 -4.03
C THR A 45 5.76 -5.03 -4.57
N TYR A 46 6.97 -4.71 -4.09
CA TYR A 46 8.18 -5.38 -4.53
C TYR A 46 9.27 -5.38 -3.46
N ASN A 47 9.63 -6.57 -2.98
CA ASN A 47 10.85 -6.77 -2.20
C ASN A 47 12.04 -6.63 -3.16
N VAL A 48 12.87 -5.60 -2.97
CA VAL A 48 13.96 -5.23 -3.89
C VAL A 48 15.31 -5.81 -3.53
N PHE A 49 15.41 -6.56 -2.42
CA PHE A 49 16.65 -7.22 -1.97
C PHE A 49 17.88 -6.30 -1.99
N LEU A 50 17.74 -5.02 -1.60
CA LEU A 50 18.85 -4.07 -1.55
C LEU A 50 19.55 -4.16 -0.19
N MET A 51 20.10 -5.33 0.11
CA MET A 51 20.84 -5.59 1.35
C MET A 51 22.01 -4.61 1.55
N SER A 52 22.34 -4.30 2.81
CA SER A 52 23.50 -3.47 3.17
C SER A 52 24.79 -3.90 2.45
N LYS A 53 25.40 -3.00 1.67
CA LYS A 53 26.65 -3.29 0.96
C LYS A 53 27.84 -3.49 1.91
N ASN A 54 27.75 -3.03 3.15
CA ASN A 54 28.79 -3.28 4.17
C ASN A 54 28.88 -4.76 4.55
N LEU A 55 27.73 -5.45 4.57
CA LEU A 55 27.65 -6.88 4.89
C LEU A 55 27.69 -7.73 3.61
N TYR A 56 27.10 -7.21 2.53
CA TYR A 56 26.79 -7.97 1.33
C TYR A 56 27.24 -7.22 0.06
N PRO A 57 28.54 -6.91 -0.11
CA PRO A 57 29.02 -5.96 -1.13
C PRO A 57 28.83 -6.41 -2.60
N ASN A 58 28.59 -7.71 -2.83
CA ASN A 58 28.67 -8.33 -4.15
C ASN A 58 27.31 -8.78 -4.70
N TRP A 59 26.21 -8.09 -4.36
CA TRP A 59 24.85 -8.41 -4.83
C TRP A 59 24.30 -7.41 -5.86
N GLY A 60 25.16 -6.56 -6.41
CA GLY A 60 24.79 -5.65 -7.50
C GLY A 60 23.73 -4.62 -7.12
N GLN A 61 23.63 -4.25 -5.84
CA GLN A 61 22.59 -3.35 -5.32
C GLN A 61 22.48 -2.05 -6.12
N ASP A 62 23.61 -1.40 -6.41
CA ASP A 62 23.62 -0.13 -7.16
C ASP A 62 23.16 -0.30 -8.61
N HIS A 63 23.52 -1.41 -9.24
CA HIS A 63 23.05 -1.75 -10.58
C HIS A 63 21.53 -1.97 -10.57
N ARG A 64 21.04 -2.81 -9.65
CA ARG A 64 19.61 -3.14 -9.55
C ARG A 64 18.77 -1.93 -9.15
N ALA A 65 19.24 -1.09 -8.24
CA ALA A 65 18.60 0.17 -7.89
C ALA A 65 18.47 1.16 -9.07
N ALA A 66 19.36 1.09 -10.06
CA ALA A 66 19.26 1.88 -11.29
C ALA A 66 18.31 1.24 -12.33
N GLU A 67 18.24 -0.08 -12.39
CA GLU A 67 17.42 -0.82 -13.37
C GLU A 67 15.96 -0.99 -12.95
N ILE A 68 15.68 -1.17 -11.65
CA ILE A 68 14.31 -1.36 -11.13
C ILE A 68 13.38 -0.22 -11.57
N PRO A 69 13.73 1.08 -11.39
CA PRO A 69 12.89 2.19 -11.85
C PRO A 69 12.75 2.33 -13.37
N ARG A 70 13.50 1.56 -14.17
CA ARG A 70 13.41 1.53 -15.64
C ARG A 70 12.59 0.34 -16.15
N ALA A 71 12.41 -0.68 -15.32
CA ALA A 71 11.72 -1.89 -15.70
C ALA A 71 10.22 -1.62 -15.93
N SER A 72 9.64 -2.28 -16.93
CA SER A 72 8.25 -2.07 -17.35
C SER A 72 7.24 -2.36 -16.24
N PHE A 73 7.50 -3.39 -15.41
CA PHE A 73 6.66 -3.74 -14.26
C PHE A 73 6.64 -2.68 -13.16
N PHE A 74 7.56 -1.71 -13.18
CA PHE A 74 7.65 -0.65 -12.18
C PHE A 74 6.91 0.63 -12.60
N GLN A 75 6.54 0.74 -13.88
CA GLN A 75 6.03 1.98 -14.46
C GLN A 75 4.50 2.10 -14.31
N GLY A 76 4.03 3.34 -14.14
CA GLY A 76 2.61 3.66 -14.36
C GLY A 76 1.65 3.23 -13.26
N HIS A 77 2.15 2.86 -12.07
CA HIS A 77 1.30 2.61 -10.90
C HIS A 77 0.87 3.91 -10.24
N ASP A 78 -0.14 3.84 -9.37
CA ASP A 78 -0.53 4.95 -8.50
C ASP A 78 0.34 4.98 -7.24
N VAL A 79 0.68 3.80 -6.72
CA VAL A 79 1.47 3.60 -5.52
C VAL A 79 2.45 2.44 -5.73
N VAL A 80 3.66 2.58 -5.21
CA VAL A 80 4.68 1.54 -5.15
C VAL A 80 5.11 1.37 -3.69
N VAL A 81 5.10 0.14 -3.19
CA VAL A 81 5.57 -0.22 -1.86
C VAL A 81 6.79 -1.12 -2.02
N LEU A 82 7.92 -0.69 -1.47
CA LEU A 82 9.17 -1.41 -1.55
C LEU A 82 9.53 -2.03 -0.20
N GLN A 83 10.09 -3.23 -0.23
CA GLN A 83 10.66 -3.93 0.92
C GLN A 83 12.14 -4.20 0.69
N GLU A 84 12.89 -4.43 1.78
CA GLU A 84 14.35 -4.63 1.75
C GLU A 84 15.14 -3.52 1.04
N ALA A 85 14.66 -2.28 1.09
CA ALA A 85 15.39 -1.09 0.68
C ALA A 85 16.42 -0.66 1.76
N PHE A 86 17.23 -1.62 2.23
CA PHE A 86 18.08 -1.50 3.41
C PHE A 86 19.33 -0.64 3.17
N ASP A 87 20.07 -0.89 2.09
CA ASP A 87 21.28 -0.13 1.78
C ASP A 87 20.91 1.33 1.51
N ASN A 88 21.38 2.24 2.38
CA ASN A 88 21.03 3.65 2.28
C ASN A 88 21.34 4.24 0.90
N GLY A 89 22.53 3.98 0.35
CA GLY A 89 22.93 4.56 -0.94
C GLY A 89 22.10 4.03 -2.11
N ALA A 90 21.90 2.71 -2.18
CA ALA A 90 21.12 2.09 -3.24
C ALA A 90 19.63 2.44 -3.14
N SER A 91 19.05 2.44 -1.93
CA SER A 91 17.66 2.82 -1.72
C SER A 91 17.40 4.30 -2.01
N ASP A 92 18.28 5.20 -1.58
CA ASP A 92 18.19 6.63 -1.90
C ASP A 92 18.27 6.87 -3.42
N ALA A 93 19.17 6.14 -4.11
CA ALA A 93 19.29 6.21 -5.56
C ALA A 93 18.03 5.68 -6.28
N LEU A 94 17.46 4.55 -5.83
CA LEU A 94 16.20 4.01 -6.36
C LEU A 94 15.07 5.03 -6.21
N GLN A 95 14.92 5.61 -5.01
CA GLN A 95 13.93 6.64 -4.70
C GLN A 95 14.09 7.88 -5.59
N ALA A 96 15.32 8.38 -5.73
CA ALA A 96 15.63 9.52 -6.58
C ALA A 96 15.31 9.24 -8.06
N ASN A 97 15.70 8.07 -8.58
CA ASN A 97 15.42 7.66 -9.96
C ASN A 97 13.93 7.43 -10.23
N SER A 98 13.13 7.23 -9.17
CA SER A 98 11.68 7.04 -9.24
C SER A 98 10.89 8.35 -9.13
N ALA A 99 11.52 9.45 -8.70
CA ALA A 99 10.83 10.69 -8.31
C ALA A 99 10.08 11.39 -9.45
N ALA A 100 10.49 11.18 -10.71
CA ALA A 100 9.79 11.75 -11.86
C ALA A 100 8.37 11.17 -12.04
N GLN A 101 8.17 9.90 -11.65
CA GLN A 101 6.87 9.22 -11.72
C GLN A 101 6.15 9.22 -10.38
N TYR A 102 6.91 9.12 -9.29
CA TYR A 102 6.42 9.00 -7.93
C TYR A 102 7.02 10.12 -7.06
N PRO A 103 6.59 11.38 -7.23
CA PRO A 103 7.22 12.52 -6.56
C PRO A 103 6.92 12.59 -5.05
N TYR A 104 5.90 11.89 -4.57
CA TYR A 104 5.52 11.88 -3.16
C TYR A 104 5.99 10.60 -2.50
N GLN A 105 6.98 10.70 -1.62
CA GLN A 105 7.64 9.53 -1.05
C GLN A 105 7.73 9.62 0.48
N THR A 106 7.79 8.46 1.12
CA THR A 106 8.20 8.34 2.51
C THR A 106 9.72 8.19 2.61
N PRO A 107 10.32 8.52 3.77
CA PRO A 107 11.62 7.95 4.12
C PRO A 107 11.52 6.42 4.20
N VAL A 108 12.66 5.75 4.29
CA VAL A 108 12.70 4.32 4.65
C VAL A 108 12.39 4.17 6.14
N VAL A 109 11.45 3.28 6.46
CA VAL A 109 11.01 2.96 7.83
C VAL A 109 12.23 2.58 8.67
N GLY A 110 12.30 3.07 9.90
CA GLY A 110 13.35 2.71 10.85
C GLY A 110 14.68 3.43 10.68
N ARG A 111 14.89 4.16 9.57
CA ARG A 111 16.18 4.84 9.30
C ARG A 111 16.40 6.04 10.21
N SER A 112 15.36 6.85 10.40
CA SER A 112 15.35 7.97 11.34
C SER A 112 13.91 8.39 11.66
N LYS A 113 13.74 9.30 12.63
CA LYS A 113 12.45 9.97 12.88
C LYS A 113 12.18 11.14 11.92
N SER A 114 13.19 11.60 11.18
CA SER A 114 13.08 12.76 10.30
C SER A 114 12.23 12.45 9.08
N GLY A 115 11.40 13.40 8.67
CA GLY A 115 10.52 13.25 7.51
C GLY A 115 9.23 12.45 7.78
N TRP A 116 8.97 12.02 9.01
CA TRP A 116 7.73 11.37 9.43
C TRP A 116 6.87 12.29 10.29
N ASP A 117 5.55 12.26 10.12
CA ASP A 117 4.62 13.01 10.97
C ASP A 117 4.46 12.38 12.36
N ALA A 118 4.70 11.07 12.46
CA ALA A 118 4.79 10.34 13.73
C ALA A 118 5.68 9.10 13.58
N THR A 119 6.31 8.72 14.69
CA THR A 119 7.05 7.45 14.83
C THR A 119 6.52 6.74 16.06
N GLY A 120 6.01 5.52 15.88
CA GLY A 120 5.48 4.67 16.94
C GLY A 120 6.20 3.33 17.04
N GLY A 121 5.71 2.49 17.95
CA GLY A 121 6.25 1.13 18.17
C GLY A 121 7.61 1.13 18.84
N SER A 122 8.39 0.07 18.60
CA SER A 122 9.67 -0.19 19.28
C SER A 122 10.88 0.37 18.52
N TYR A 123 10.75 1.58 18.00
CA TYR A 123 11.84 2.23 17.26
C TYR A 123 13.13 2.32 18.09
N SER A 124 14.24 1.87 17.51
CA SER A 124 15.56 1.93 18.12
C SER A 124 16.50 2.84 17.34
N THR A 125 17.23 3.73 18.03
CA THR A 125 18.32 4.53 17.42
C THR A 125 19.64 3.78 17.33
N THR A 126 19.75 2.61 17.96
CA THR A 126 21.02 1.87 18.08
C THR A 126 21.02 0.56 17.29
N THR A 127 19.90 0.21 16.66
CA THR A 127 19.85 -0.96 15.79
C THR A 127 20.67 -0.70 14.52
N PRO A 128 21.41 -1.69 14.01
CA PRO A 128 22.31 -1.49 12.88
C PRO A 128 21.59 -1.33 11.53
N GLU A 129 20.39 -1.90 11.38
CA GLU A 129 19.66 -1.93 10.11
C GLU A 129 18.29 -1.25 10.22
N ASP A 130 17.89 -0.50 9.19
CA ASP A 130 16.54 0.05 9.11
C ASP A 130 15.50 -1.04 8.75
N GLY A 131 14.24 -0.67 8.60
CA GLY A 131 13.16 -1.60 8.29
C GLY A 131 13.02 -1.94 6.81
N GLY A 132 13.74 -1.24 5.91
CA GLY A 132 13.75 -1.49 4.47
C GLY A 132 12.42 -1.21 3.75
N VAL A 133 11.44 -0.59 4.40
CA VAL A 133 10.13 -0.30 3.81
C VAL A 133 10.02 1.16 3.39
N THR A 134 9.57 1.43 2.16
CA THR A 134 9.21 2.78 1.71
C THR A 134 8.02 2.77 0.78
N ILE A 135 7.24 3.85 0.76
CA ILE A 135 6.07 4.04 -0.11
C ILE A 135 6.34 5.22 -1.04
N LEU A 136 6.20 4.97 -2.34
CA LEU A 136 6.29 5.95 -3.41
C LEU A 136 4.90 6.14 -4.02
N SER A 137 4.50 7.38 -4.28
CA SER A 137 3.15 7.70 -4.73
C SER A 137 3.17 8.74 -5.84
N LYS A 138 2.32 8.52 -6.84
CA LYS A 138 1.95 9.52 -7.85
C LYS A 138 1.08 10.63 -7.24
N TRP A 139 0.34 10.29 -6.18
CA TRP A 139 -0.64 11.15 -5.51
C TRP A 139 -0.05 11.82 -4.26
N PRO A 140 -0.44 13.07 -3.94
CA PRO A 140 0.05 13.78 -2.75
C PRO A 140 -0.15 12.98 -1.46
N ILE A 141 0.92 12.83 -0.68
CA ILE A 141 0.87 12.29 0.68
C ILE A 141 0.45 13.41 1.63
N LEU A 142 -0.75 13.29 2.22
CA LEU A 142 -1.30 14.20 3.22
C LEU A 142 -0.74 13.94 4.61
N ARG A 143 -0.40 12.68 4.90
CA ARG A 143 0.17 12.24 6.17
C ARG A 143 1.02 11.00 5.96
N LYS A 144 2.14 10.88 6.66
CA LYS A 144 3.00 9.70 6.72
C LYS A 144 3.49 9.40 8.12
N GLU A 145 3.26 8.18 8.58
CA GLU A 145 3.73 7.67 9.88
C GLU A 145 4.53 6.38 9.68
N GLN A 146 5.44 6.10 10.61
CA GLN A 146 6.11 4.81 10.70
C GLN A 146 5.84 4.16 12.06
N VAL A 147 5.78 2.83 12.07
CA VAL A 147 5.69 2.03 13.30
C VAL A 147 6.66 0.88 13.19
N VAL A 148 7.58 0.76 14.15
CA VAL A 148 8.52 -0.36 14.25
C VAL A 148 7.91 -1.46 15.09
N TYR A 149 7.94 -2.70 14.61
CA TYR A 149 7.36 -3.84 15.32
C TYR A 149 8.07 -4.09 16.65
N LYS A 150 7.30 -4.52 17.64
CA LYS A 150 7.83 -4.97 18.93
C LYS A 150 8.30 -6.42 18.91
N ASP A 151 7.66 -7.23 18.08
CA ASP A 151 7.78 -8.67 18.05
C ASP A 151 8.54 -9.11 16.79
N ALA A 152 9.71 -9.71 16.98
CA ALA A 152 10.57 -10.27 15.93
C ALA A 152 11.45 -11.38 16.52
N CYS A 153 12.06 -12.20 15.68
CA CYS A 153 13.03 -13.23 16.06
C CYS A 153 14.14 -13.34 15.00
N GLY A 154 15.22 -14.04 15.35
CA GLY A 154 16.34 -14.25 14.43
C GLY A 154 17.02 -12.94 14.00
N ALA A 155 17.48 -12.89 12.75
CA ALA A 155 18.13 -11.69 12.19
C ALA A 155 17.22 -10.45 12.22
N ASP A 156 15.91 -10.61 11.99
CA ASP A 156 14.94 -9.51 11.93
C ASP A 156 14.87 -8.70 13.23
N TRP A 157 15.16 -9.30 14.40
CA TRP A 157 15.20 -8.61 15.70
C TRP A 157 16.23 -7.47 15.75
N TRP A 158 17.29 -7.54 14.93
CA TRP A 158 18.35 -6.53 14.85
C TRP A 158 18.09 -5.45 13.78
N SER A 159 16.85 -5.36 13.29
CA SER A 159 16.41 -4.35 12.35
C SER A 159 15.22 -3.56 12.91
N ASN A 160 15.03 -2.33 12.45
CA ASN A 160 13.80 -1.58 12.71
C ASN A 160 12.66 -2.01 11.76
N LYS A 161 12.46 -3.31 11.55
CA LYS A 161 11.34 -3.83 10.74
C LYS A 161 9.99 -3.35 11.29
N GLY A 162 9.08 -3.03 10.40
CA GLY A 162 7.88 -2.29 10.72
C GLY A 162 7.04 -2.00 9.49
N PHE A 163 6.14 -1.04 9.63
CA PHE A 163 5.31 -0.57 8.53
C PHE A 163 5.30 0.96 8.40
N ALA A 164 5.15 1.41 7.16
CA ALA A 164 4.82 2.78 6.81
C ALA A 164 3.31 2.89 6.61
N TYR A 165 2.70 3.96 7.11
CA TYR A 165 1.30 4.30 6.86
C TYR A 165 1.23 5.66 6.19
N VAL A 166 0.52 5.77 5.07
CA VAL A 166 0.27 7.03 4.37
C VAL A 166 -1.21 7.27 4.15
N VAL A 167 -1.61 8.55 4.18
CA VAL A 167 -2.90 9.02 3.67
C VAL A 167 -2.64 9.80 2.39
N LEU A 168 -3.21 9.34 1.29
CA LEU A 168 -3.08 9.93 -0.04
C LEU A 168 -4.30 10.78 -0.38
N ASN A 169 -4.09 11.83 -1.17
CA ASN A 169 -5.16 12.54 -1.85
C ASN A 169 -5.27 12.09 -3.32
N VAL A 170 -6.21 11.21 -3.61
CA VAL A 170 -6.47 10.67 -4.95
C VAL A 170 -7.68 11.39 -5.54
N ASN A 171 -7.43 12.43 -6.33
CA ASN A 171 -8.48 13.26 -6.95
C ASN A 171 -9.55 13.78 -5.97
N GLY A 172 -9.14 14.18 -4.76
CA GLY A 172 -10.06 14.67 -3.72
C GLY A 172 -10.57 13.60 -2.76
N ALA A 173 -10.36 12.31 -3.05
CA ALA A 173 -10.66 11.22 -2.15
C ALA A 173 -9.44 10.84 -1.29
N LYS A 174 -9.68 10.45 -0.03
CA LYS A 174 -8.61 9.89 0.81
C LYS A 174 -8.48 8.40 0.58
N VAL A 175 -7.23 7.97 0.43
CA VAL A 175 -6.86 6.54 0.33
C VAL A 175 -5.73 6.29 1.31
N HIS A 176 -5.87 5.24 2.11
CA HIS A 176 -4.91 4.85 3.12
C HIS A 176 -4.09 3.68 2.60
N VAL A 177 -2.77 3.75 2.74
CA VAL A 177 -1.88 2.65 2.36
C VAL A 177 -0.94 2.34 3.52
N VAL A 178 -0.89 1.07 3.89
CA VAL A 178 0.12 0.50 4.77
C VAL A 178 1.09 -0.30 3.92
N GLY A 179 2.37 0.06 3.96
CA GLY A 179 3.46 -0.70 3.39
C GLY A 179 4.20 -1.45 4.49
N THR A 180 4.47 -2.75 4.32
CA THR A 180 5.16 -3.54 5.35
C THR A 180 6.10 -4.60 4.77
N HIS A 181 6.99 -5.10 5.63
CA HIS A 181 7.76 -6.32 5.44
C HIS A 181 7.73 -7.09 6.77
N ALA A 182 6.96 -8.17 6.83
CA ALA A 182 6.77 -8.94 8.06
C ALA A 182 7.99 -9.82 8.40
N GLN A 183 7.92 -10.52 9.54
CA GLN A 183 8.96 -11.45 10.01
C GLN A 183 9.24 -12.55 8.99
N SER A 184 10.51 -12.67 8.63
CA SER A 184 11.03 -13.75 7.77
C SER A 184 11.07 -15.10 8.49
N THR A 185 11.01 -16.20 7.73
CA THR A 185 11.26 -17.54 8.28
C THR A 185 12.78 -17.76 8.43
N ASP A 186 13.37 -17.10 9.42
CA ASP A 186 14.81 -17.08 9.68
C ASP A 186 15.26 -18.29 10.52
N PRO A 187 16.43 -18.92 10.23
CA PRO A 187 16.95 -20.03 11.02
C PRO A 187 17.34 -19.66 12.46
N GLY A 188 17.48 -18.37 12.78
CA GLY A 188 17.68 -17.87 14.13
C GLY A 188 16.40 -17.81 14.96
N CYS A 189 15.23 -18.08 14.37
CA CYS A 189 13.97 -18.25 15.08
C CYS A 189 13.80 -19.70 15.58
N GLY A 190 13.16 -19.87 16.73
CA GLY A 190 12.70 -21.17 17.20
C GLY A 190 11.61 -21.78 16.29
N ALA A 191 11.37 -23.08 16.43
CA ALA A 191 10.35 -23.78 15.65
C ALA A 191 8.96 -23.14 15.83
N GLY A 192 8.38 -22.65 14.74
CA GLY A 192 7.08 -21.96 14.73
C GLY A 192 7.09 -20.54 15.31
N GLU A 193 8.24 -20.04 15.78
CA GLU A 193 8.35 -18.71 16.37
C GLU A 193 8.11 -17.60 15.34
N ALA A 194 8.65 -17.76 14.12
CA ALA A 194 8.50 -16.77 13.04
C ALA A 194 7.01 -16.50 12.72
N ALA A 195 6.20 -17.56 12.58
CA ALA A 195 4.76 -17.44 12.35
C ALA A 195 4.03 -16.75 13.52
N GLN A 196 4.46 -16.99 14.77
CA GLN A 196 3.90 -16.29 15.93
C GLN A 196 4.27 -14.80 15.94
N MET A 197 5.49 -14.44 15.53
CA MET A 197 5.89 -13.04 15.36
C MET A 197 5.04 -12.37 14.27
N ARG A 198 4.90 -13.00 13.10
CA ARG A 198 4.02 -12.50 12.03
C ARG A 198 2.59 -12.27 12.51
N SER A 199 1.99 -13.22 13.22
CA SER A 199 0.66 -13.06 13.82
C SER A 199 0.56 -11.81 14.72
N ARG A 200 1.57 -11.56 15.57
CA ARG A 200 1.60 -10.36 16.42
C ARG A 200 1.81 -9.07 15.62
N GLN A 201 2.63 -9.11 14.58
CA GLN A 201 2.86 -7.97 13.68
C GLN A 201 1.59 -7.60 12.89
N PHE A 202 0.84 -8.59 12.40
CA PHE A 202 -0.44 -8.36 11.73
C PHE A 202 -1.49 -7.79 12.67
N LYS A 203 -1.61 -8.33 13.90
CA LYS A 203 -2.46 -7.74 14.95
C LYS A 203 -2.03 -6.31 15.33
N ASN A 204 -0.74 -5.99 15.19
CA ASN A 204 -0.25 -4.63 15.43
C ASN A 204 -0.68 -3.65 14.33
N ILE A 205 -0.66 -4.08 13.05
CA ILE A 205 -1.23 -3.30 11.94
C ILE A 205 -2.72 -3.09 12.17
N ASP A 206 -3.45 -4.15 12.53
CA ASP A 206 -4.89 -4.10 12.78
C ASP A 206 -5.25 -3.08 13.86
N ALA A 207 -4.66 -3.22 15.05
CA ALA A 207 -4.89 -2.30 16.16
C ALA A 207 -4.50 -0.85 15.84
N PHE A 208 -3.46 -0.64 15.03
CA PHE A 208 -3.09 0.70 14.57
C PHE A 208 -4.17 1.30 13.67
N LEU A 209 -4.69 0.53 12.70
CA LEU A 209 -5.72 0.99 11.77
C LEU A 209 -7.06 1.24 12.47
N ASP A 210 -7.44 0.40 13.43
CA ASP A 210 -8.62 0.62 14.27
C ASP A 210 -8.53 1.94 15.05
N ALA A 211 -7.37 2.21 15.66
CA ALA A 211 -7.16 3.45 16.41
C ALA A 211 -7.24 4.72 15.53
N LYS A 212 -7.09 4.61 14.21
CA LYS A 212 -7.27 5.73 13.28
C LYS A 212 -8.73 6.11 13.04
N ASN A 213 -9.69 5.24 13.37
CA ASN A 213 -11.12 5.46 13.13
C ASN A 213 -11.40 5.90 11.68
N ILE A 214 -10.81 5.20 10.71
CA ILE A 214 -10.90 5.54 9.28
C ILE A 214 -12.35 5.35 8.82
N PRO A 215 -12.98 6.35 8.17
CA PRO A 215 -14.33 6.20 7.65
C PRO A 215 -14.47 4.99 6.71
N ALA A 216 -15.55 4.22 6.86
CA ALA A 216 -15.76 2.99 6.08
C ALA A 216 -15.84 3.23 4.56
N ASN A 217 -16.16 4.45 4.12
CA ASN A 217 -16.18 4.84 2.72
C ASN A 217 -14.80 5.22 2.15
N GLU A 218 -13.76 5.33 2.99
CA GLU A 218 -12.37 5.54 2.58
C GLU A 218 -11.66 4.19 2.43
N GLN A 219 -10.80 4.07 1.41
CA GLN A 219 -10.07 2.84 1.12
C GLN A 219 -8.90 2.64 2.06
N VAL A 220 -8.65 1.40 2.49
CA VAL A 220 -7.47 1.02 3.27
C VAL A 220 -6.80 -0.19 2.62
N ILE A 221 -5.62 0.04 2.07
CA ILE A 221 -4.80 -0.95 1.38
C ILE A 221 -3.63 -1.33 2.29
N VAL A 222 -3.34 -2.63 2.40
CA VAL A 222 -2.16 -3.17 3.09
C VAL A 222 -1.35 -3.97 2.08
N ALA A 223 -0.12 -3.54 1.82
CA ALA A 223 0.72 -4.07 0.76
C ALA A 223 2.12 -4.39 1.29
N GLY A 224 2.70 -5.49 0.82
CA GLY A 224 4.03 -5.88 1.26
C GLY A 224 4.39 -7.34 1.02
N ASP A 225 5.64 -7.63 1.34
CA ASP A 225 6.09 -8.99 1.65
C ASP A 225 5.57 -9.36 3.05
N MET A 226 4.57 -10.24 3.07
CA MET A 226 3.95 -10.68 4.31
C MET A 226 4.66 -11.91 4.90
N ASN A 227 5.62 -12.51 4.18
CA ASN A 227 6.29 -13.75 4.58
C ASN A 227 5.32 -14.90 4.95
N VAL A 228 4.13 -14.92 4.34
CA VAL A 228 3.13 -15.97 4.52
C VAL A 228 2.83 -16.61 3.17
N ASP A 229 3.09 -17.91 3.02
CA ASP A 229 2.79 -18.62 1.79
C ASP A 229 1.28 -18.79 1.58
N SER A 230 0.77 -18.30 0.44
CA SER A 230 -0.66 -18.30 0.06
C SER A 230 -1.29 -19.70 0.05
N ARG A 231 -0.45 -20.74 -0.03
CA ARG A 231 -0.84 -22.15 -0.11
C ARG A 231 -0.88 -22.85 1.24
N THR A 232 -0.60 -22.14 2.33
CA THR A 232 -0.56 -22.71 3.69
C THR A 232 -1.75 -22.23 4.53
N PRO A 233 -2.09 -22.95 5.62
CA PRO A 233 -3.12 -22.48 6.55
C PRO A 233 -2.83 -21.11 7.19
N GLU A 234 -1.56 -20.70 7.25
CA GLU A 234 -1.17 -19.40 7.81
C GLU A 234 -1.75 -18.23 7.01
N TYR A 235 -2.03 -18.39 5.71
CA TYR A 235 -2.69 -17.37 4.90
C TYR A 235 -4.05 -16.96 5.49
N ALA A 236 -4.87 -17.92 5.93
CA ALA A 236 -6.15 -17.63 6.57
C ALA A 236 -5.97 -16.92 7.91
N SER A 237 -4.94 -17.29 8.68
CA SER A 237 -4.59 -16.62 9.94
C SER A 237 -4.13 -15.18 9.72
N MET A 238 -3.29 -14.92 8.70
CA MET A 238 -2.88 -13.57 8.32
C MET A 238 -4.10 -12.67 7.99
N LEU A 239 -5.03 -13.17 7.18
CA LEU A 239 -6.25 -12.43 6.83
C LEU A 239 -7.14 -12.13 8.05
N ALA A 240 -7.13 -13.00 9.05
CA ALA A 240 -7.87 -12.79 10.29
C ALA A 240 -7.13 -11.82 11.22
N ASP A 241 -5.81 -11.98 11.38
CA ASP A 241 -5.00 -11.20 12.31
C ASP A 241 -4.84 -9.73 11.90
N ALA A 242 -4.82 -9.43 10.59
CA ALA A 242 -4.74 -8.05 10.07
C ALA A 242 -6.12 -7.48 9.64
N ASP A 243 -7.21 -8.23 9.87
CA ASP A 243 -8.57 -7.94 9.38
C ASP A 243 -8.63 -7.58 7.89
N LEU A 244 -8.01 -8.42 7.06
CA LEU A 244 -7.89 -8.22 5.62
C LEU A 244 -8.88 -9.09 4.86
N ALA A 245 -9.36 -8.56 3.73
CA ALA A 245 -10.09 -9.30 2.74
C ALA A 245 -9.11 -9.75 1.64
N GLY A 246 -9.09 -11.05 1.35
CA GLY A 246 -8.32 -11.61 0.25
C GLY A 246 -8.68 -10.95 -1.09
N ALA A 247 -7.73 -10.99 -2.04
CA ALA A 247 -8.00 -10.63 -3.42
C ALA A 247 -9.05 -11.56 -4.02
N ASP A 248 -9.88 -11.04 -4.93
CA ASP A 248 -10.90 -11.85 -5.62
C ASP A 248 -10.25 -12.85 -6.58
N THR A 249 -9.12 -12.47 -7.17
CA THR A 249 -8.30 -13.32 -8.01
C THR A 249 -6.82 -13.13 -7.70
N ARG A 250 -6.05 -14.23 -7.81
CA ARG A 250 -4.59 -14.20 -7.86
C ARG A 250 -4.14 -14.81 -9.18
N THR A 251 -3.44 -14.04 -10.01
CA THR A 251 -3.09 -14.40 -11.39
C THR A 251 -1.60 -14.20 -11.65
N GLY A 252 -1.15 -14.55 -12.86
CA GLY A 252 0.27 -14.49 -13.21
C GLY A 252 1.02 -15.74 -12.75
N HIS A 253 2.26 -15.55 -12.28
CA HIS A 253 3.11 -16.65 -11.81
C HIS A 253 2.63 -17.19 -10.44
N PRO A 254 2.70 -18.50 -10.16
CA PRO A 254 2.18 -19.05 -8.90
C PRO A 254 3.02 -18.76 -7.64
N TYR A 255 4.22 -18.20 -7.78
CA TYR A 255 5.20 -18.06 -6.69
C TYR A 255 5.85 -16.68 -6.72
N SER A 256 5.51 -15.76 -5.82
CA SER A 256 6.28 -14.50 -5.74
C SER A 256 7.72 -14.70 -5.25
N PHE A 257 8.03 -15.83 -4.62
CA PHE A 257 9.39 -16.23 -4.25
C PHE A 257 9.71 -17.61 -4.83
N ASP A 258 10.24 -17.64 -6.06
CA ASP A 258 10.49 -18.88 -6.80
C ASP A 258 11.96 -19.31 -6.73
N THR A 259 12.30 -20.14 -5.75
CA THR A 259 13.64 -20.73 -5.56
C THR A 259 14.10 -21.64 -6.70
N ALA A 260 13.25 -21.96 -7.68
CA ALA A 260 13.64 -22.75 -8.85
C ALA A 260 13.95 -21.87 -10.06
N GLN A 261 13.11 -20.85 -10.32
CA GLN A 261 13.15 -20.07 -11.57
C GLN A 261 13.72 -18.66 -11.43
N ASN A 262 13.68 -18.06 -10.23
CA ASN A 262 14.35 -16.79 -10.00
C ASN A 262 15.85 -17.04 -9.78
N SER A 263 16.69 -16.40 -10.58
CA SER A 263 18.15 -16.63 -10.57
C SER A 263 18.83 -16.26 -9.25
N ILE A 264 18.34 -15.23 -8.53
CA ILE A 264 18.87 -14.84 -7.23
C ILE A 264 18.34 -15.80 -6.16
N ALA A 265 17.04 -16.08 -6.12
CA ALA A 265 16.44 -16.98 -5.13
C ALA A 265 17.02 -18.39 -5.22
N ASN A 266 17.18 -18.93 -6.43
CA ASN A 266 17.78 -20.23 -6.67
C ASN A 266 19.22 -20.30 -6.15
N TYR A 267 20.01 -19.26 -6.40
CA TYR A 267 21.37 -19.23 -5.86
C TYR A 267 21.39 -19.20 -4.33
N ARG A 268 20.50 -18.41 -3.71
CA ARG A 268 20.45 -18.25 -2.24
C ARG A 268 19.92 -19.50 -1.55
N TYR A 269 18.91 -20.14 -2.13
CA TYR A 269 18.11 -21.19 -1.50
C TYR A 269 17.81 -22.33 -2.49
N PRO A 270 18.83 -23.03 -3.01
CA PRO A 270 18.66 -24.00 -4.10
C PRO A 270 17.85 -25.24 -3.71
N THR A 271 17.63 -25.47 -2.42
CA THR A 271 16.94 -26.64 -1.87
C THR A 271 15.60 -26.31 -1.21
N ASP A 272 15.28 -25.03 -1.05
CA ASP A 272 14.11 -24.60 -0.31
C ASP A 272 12.87 -24.61 -1.22
N PRO A 273 11.67 -24.83 -0.67
CA PRO A 273 10.45 -24.82 -1.47
C PRO A 273 10.18 -23.43 -2.05
N ARG A 274 9.41 -23.41 -3.14
CA ARG A 274 8.92 -22.16 -3.74
C ARG A 274 7.75 -21.62 -2.92
N GLU A 275 7.77 -20.34 -2.64
CA GLU A 275 6.82 -19.64 -1.78
C GLU A 275 6.09 -18.51 -2.52
N ASP A 276 4.98 -18.06 -1.95
CA ASP A 276 4.14 -17.02 -2.53
C ASP A 276 3.73 -16.06 -1.40
N LEU A 277 4.51 -14.99 -1.24
CA LEU A 277 4.69 -14.24 0.01
C LEU A 277 4.22 -12.78 -0.09
N ASP A 278 4.03 -12.26 -1.29
CA ASP A 278 3.81 -10.84 -1.57
C ASP A 278 2.35 -10.54 -1.93
N TYR A 279 1.77 -9.50 -1.31
CA TYR A 279 0.34 -9.22 -1.42
C TYR A 279 0.00 -7.73 -1.44
N VAL A 280 -1.15 -7.41 -2.05
CA VAL A 280 -1.82 -6.12 -1.94
C VAL A 280 -3.29 -6.37 -1.61
N LEU A 281 -3.67 -6.14 -0.36
CA LEU A 281 -4.99 -6.52 0.18
C LEU A 281 -5.73 -5.30 0.73
N TYR A 282 -7.04 -5.42 0.84
CA TYR A 282 -7.88 -4.38 1.44
C TYR A 282 -8.31 -4.76 2.85
N ARG A 283 -8.41 -3.77 3.74
CA ARG A 283 -9.04 -3.96 5.06
C ARG A 283 -10.53 -4.28 4.90
N LYS A 284 -11.03 -5.23 5.69
CA LYS A 284 -12.46 -5.53 5.76
C LYS A 284 -13.23 -4.32 6.32
N GLY A 285 -14.49 -4.18 5.93
CA GLY A 285 -15.35 -3.08 6.37
C GLY A 285 -15.06 -1.71 5.72
N ASN A 286 -13.90 -1.53 5.08
CA ASN A 286 -13.58 -0.34 4.28
C ASN A 286 -13.95 -0.51 2.80
N ALA A 287 -14.07 0.61 2.10
CA ALA A 287 -14.34 0.62 0.68
C ALA A 287 -13.23 -0.11 -0.09
N ARG A 288 -13.63 -0.98 -1.03
CA ARG A 288 -12.74 -1.65 -1.98
C ARG A 288 -13.42 -1.81 -3.34
N PRO A 289 -12.68 -1.78 -4.46
CA PRO A 289 -13.24 -2.12 -5.76
C PRO A 289 -13.67 -3.60 -5.79
N ALA A 290 -14.66 -3.90 -6.64
CA ALA A 290 -15.01 -5.28 -6.97
C ALA A 290 -14.03 -5.85 -8.01
N GLY A 291 -13.78 -7.16 -7.94
CA GLY A 291 -12.86 -7.84 -8.85
C GLY A 291 -11.43 -7.36 -8.64
N TRP A 292 -10.98 -7.31 -7.38
CA TRP A 292 -9.63 -6.94 -7.02
C TRP A 292 -8.67 -8.10 -7.29
N GLU A 293 -7.70 -7.87 -8.17
CA GLU A 293 -6.70 -8.86 -8.58
C GLU A 293 -5.36 -8.61 -7.89
N ASN A 294 -4.64 -9.67 -7.54
CA ASN A 294 -3.19 -9.63 -7.33
C ASN A 294 -2.49 -10.44 -8.42
N ASN A 295 -1.69 -9.78 -9.25
CA ASN A 295 -0.96 -10.40 -10.34
C ASN A 295 0.53 -10.50 -9.98
N VAL A 296 1.07 -11.72 -9.88
CA VAL A 296 2.51 -11.95 -9.71
C VAL A 296 3.17 -11.86 -11.08
N VAL A 297 4.02 -10.86 -11.27
CA VAL A 297 4.73 -10.64 -12.53
C VAL A 297 6.01 -11.46 -12.50
N LYS A 298 6.12 -12.45 -13.38
CA LYS A 298 7.38 -13.18 -13.60
C LYS A 298 8.40 -12.28 -14.29
N GLU A 299 9.00 -11.40 -13.50
CA GLU A 299 9.98 -10.42 -13.91
C GLU A 299 11.27 -11.11 -14.37
N GLU A 300 11.90 -10.56 -15.40
CA GLU A 300 13.20 -10.96 -15.90
C GLU A 300 13.97 -9.69 -16.28
N SER A 301 15.28 -9.73 -16.11
CA SER A 301 16.18 -8.62 -16.45
C SER A 301 17.15 -9.02 -17.55
N THR A 302 17.74 -8.03 -18.22
CA THR A 302 18.99 -8.26 -18.94
C THR A 302 20.00 -8.88 -17.96
N PRO A 303 20.75 -9.93 -18.35
CA PRO A 303 21.71 -10.55 -17.45
C PRO A 303 22.75 -9.56 -16.95
N TRP A 304 23.06 -9.62 -15.67
CA TRP A 304 24.07 -8.78 -15.01
C TRP A 304 24.98 -9.66 -14.16
N THR A 305 26.23 -9.23 -14.01
CA THR A 305 27.29 -10.05 -13.40
C THR A 305 27.97 -9.31 -12.26
N VAL A 306 28.22 -10.04 -11.19
CA VAL A 306 29.02 -9.62 -10.04
C VAL A 306 30.18 -10.58 -9.84
N SER A 307 31.20 -10.13 -9.13
CA SER A 307 32.34 -10.96 -8.76
C SER A 307 32.40 -11.11 -7.25
N SER A 308 32.58 -12.34 -6.77
CA SER A 308 32.78 -12.64 -5.35
C SER A 308 33.85 -13.73 -5.25
N TRP A 309 34.88 -13.49 -4.43
CA TRP A 309 35.99 -14.42 -4.23
C TRP A 309 36.67 -14.88 -5.54
N GLY A 310 36.85 -13.96 -6.50
CA GLY A 310 37.48 -14.25 -7.79
C GLY A 310 36.63 -15.08 -8.76
N LYS A 311 35.37 -15.37 -8.42
CA LYS A 311 34.42 -16.04 -9.31
C LYS A 311 33.33 -15.05 -9.74
N SER A 312 32.96 -15.13 -11.01
CA SER A 312 31.84 -14.36 -11.58
C SER A 312 30.53 -15.13 -11.43
N TYR A 313 29.48 -14.40 -11.06
CA TYR A 313 28.11 -14.90 -10.92
C TYR A 313 27.20 -14.01 -11.74
N THR A 314 26.42 -14.62 -12.62
CA THR A 314 25.49 -13.92 -13.52
C THR A 314 24.06 -14.25 -13.12
N TYR A 315 23.24 -13.21 -12.99
CA TYR A 315 21.83 -13.29 -12.64
C TYR A 315 21.00 -12.61 -13.74
N SER A 316 19.71 -12.96 -13.79
CA SER A 316 18.73 -12.45 -14.76
C SER A 316 17.44 -11.97 -14.08
N ASN A 317 17.53 -11.59 -12.80
CA ASN A 317 16.46 -10.97 -12.01
C ASN A 317 17.02 -9.77 -11.24
N LEU A 318 16.18 -8.79 -10.94
CA LEU A 318 16.52 -7.59 -10.18
C LEU A 318 16.27 -7.74 -8.67
N SER A 319 15.61 -8.82 -8.27
CA SER A 319 15.43 -9.24 -6.87
C SER A 319 15.25 -10.76 -6.84
N ASP A 320 15.30 -11.36 -5.66
CA ASP A 320 14.92 -12.75 -5.45
C ASP A 320 13.41 -12.96 -5.28
N HIS A 321 12.67 -11.89 -5.05
CA HIS A 321 11.23 -11.88 -5.18
C HIS A 321 10.81 -11.42 -6.58
N TYR A 322 9.62 -11.80 -6.98
CA TYR A 322 8.89 -11.26 -8.12
C TYR A 322 7.91 -10.18 -7.65
N PRO A 323 7.73 -9.08 -8.43
CA PRO A 323 6.79 -8.02 -8.08
C PRO A 323 5.34 -8.48 -8.18
N VAL A 324 4.49 -7.94 -7.29
CA VAL A 324 3.03 -8.18 -7.29
C VAL A 324 2.28 -6.88 -7.54
N ILE A 325 1.38 -6.89 -8.52
CA ILE A 325 0.53 -5.76 -8.89
C ILE A 325 -0.90 -6.01 -8.41
N GLY A 326 -1.42 -5.15 -7.55
CA GLY A 326 -2.82 -5.06 -7.17
C GLY A 326 -3.60 -4.10 -8.06
N ARG A 327 -4.74 -4.52 -8.65
CA ARG A 327 -5.59 -3.66 -9.49
C ARG A 327 -7.02 -4.15 -9.67
#